data_AF-A0A8S2WWT6-F1
#
_entry.id   AF-A0A8S2WWT6-F1
#
_cell.length_a   1.000
_cell.length_b   1.000
_cell.length_c   1.000
_cell.angle_alpha   90.00
_cell.angle_beta   90.00
_cell.angle_gamma   90.00
#
_symmetry.space_group_name_H-M   'P 1'
#
loop_
_entity.id
_entity.type
_entity.pdbx_description
1 polymer ?
#
loop_
_entity_poly.entity_id
_entity_poly.type
_entity_poly.pdbx_seq_one_letter_code
_entity_poly.pdbx_strand_id
1 'polypeptide(L)'
;MFPVLRISIRGLDPDTFYEIKLDFSQADSHRWRYVSGHWQPGSKQEPPVSQGLYSHPKSPNYGKYWMSDIISFCKVKLTNKTNSSDEDQV
;
A
#
# COMPACT_ATOMS: atom_id res chain seq x y z
N MET A 1 -4.58 4.38 -8.32
CA MET A 1 -5.77 3.86 -7.60
C MET A 1 -6.82 4.97 -7.52
N PHE A 2 -8.12 4.63 -7.60
CA PHE A 2 -9.22 5.58 -7.37
C PHE A 2 -10.20 4.98 -6.34
N PRO A 3 -10.57 5.72 -5.28
CA PRO A 3 -10.09 7.06 -4.93
C PRO A 3 -8.59 7.08 -4.58
N VAL A 4 -7.97 8.26 -4.67
CA VAL A 4 -6.57 8.44 -4.25
C VAL A 4 -6.52 8.40 -2.72
N LEU A 5 -5.64 7.58 -2.15
CA LEU A 5 -5.40 7.57 -0.71
C LEU A 5 -4.69 8.86 -0.30
N ARG A 6 -5.31 9.60 0.62
CA ARG A 6 -4.84 10.85 1.19
C ARG A 6 -4.94 10.77 2.71
N ILE A 7 -3.85 11.10 3.40
CA ILE A 7 -3.80 11.03 4.87
C ILE A 7 -3.26 12.35 5.44
N SER A 8 -3.78 12.73 6.60
CA SER A 8 -3.21 13.79 7.45
C SER A 8 -2.64 13.12 8.70
N ILE A 9 -1.40 13.44 9.04
CA ILE A 9 -0.73 12.90 10.22
C ILE A 9 -0.53 14.03 11.23
N ARG A 10 -0.65 13.70 12.52
CA ARG A 10 -0.43 14.61 13.64
C ARG A 10 0.30 13.86 14.77
N GLY A 11 0.98 14.59 15.64
CA GLY A 11 1.62 14.02 16.83
C GLY A 11 3.00 13.38 16.60
N LEU A 12 3.61 13.59 15.43
CA LEU A 12 5.02 13.24 15.23
C LEU A 12 5.91 14.23 15.98
N ASP A 13 7.10 13.79 16.38
CA ASP A 13 8.15 14.71 16.83
C ASP A 13 8.58 15.58 15.63
N PRO A 14 8.46 16.93 15.71
CA PRO A 14 8.80 17.84 14.63
C PRO A 14 10.21 17.68 14.07
N ASP A 15 11.19 17.30 14.90
CA ASP A 15 12.62 17.29 14.54
C ASP A 15 13.22 15.89 14.38
N THR A 16 12.38 14.85 14.46
CA THR A 16 12.75 13.47 14.14
C THR A 16 12.43 13.11 12.69
N PHE A 17 13.27 12.29 12.04
CA PHE A 17 13.04 11.76 10.70
C PHE A 17 12.10 10.55 10.70
N TYR A 18 11.17 10.53 9.76
CA TYR A 18 10.23 9.44 9.53
C TYR A 18 10.24 9.02 8.06
N GLU A 19 10.15 7.71 7.84
CA GLU A 19 9.76 7.14 6.56
C GLU A 19 8.26 6.81 6.57
N ILE A 20 7.56 7.22 5.53
CA ILE A 20 6.17 6.82 5.29
C ILE A 20 6.15 5.80 4.16
N LYS A 21 5.55 4.64 4.43
CA LYS A 21 5.38 3.54 3.49
C LYS A 21 3.91 3.09 3.46
N LEU A 22 3.51 2.50 2.34
CA LEU A 22 2.19 1.90 2.13
C LEU A 22 2.40 0.47 1.63
N ASP A 23 1.85 -0.49 2.36
CA ASP A 23 1.64 -1.85 1.90
C ASP A 23 0.15 -2.12 1.71
N PHE A 24 -0.14 -3.27 1.11
CA PHE A 24 -1.47 -3.84 1.09
C PHE A 24 -1.39 -5.18 1.79
N SER A 25 -2.48 -5.57 2.43
CA SER A 25 -2.62 -6.89 3.02
C SER A 25 -3.93 -7.51 2.53
N GLN A 26 -3.91 -8.83 2.41
CA GLN A 26 -5.09 -9.59 2.02
C GLN A 26 -6.15 -9.48 3.13
N ALA A 27 -7.34 -8.99 2.80
CA ALA A 27 -8.44 -8.84 3.76
C ALA A 27 -9.06 -10.18 4.17
N ASP A 28 -9.15 -11.14 3.23
CA ASP A 28 -9.63 -12.49 3.49
C ASP A 28 -9.07 -13.51 2.48
N SER A 29 -9.22 -14.80 2.78
CA SER A 29 -8.65 -15.90 1.98
C SER A 29 -9.55 -16.40 0.83
N HIS A 30 -10.66 -15.72 0.54
CA HIS A 30 -11.59 -16.13 -0.52
C HIS A 30 -11.15 -15.60 -1.87
N ARG A 31 -11.25 -16.47 -2.88
CA ARG A 31 -11.32 -16.03 -4.26
C ARG A 31 -12.74 -15.58 -4.56
N TRP A 32 -12.96 -14.28 -4.64
CA TRP A 32 -14.29 -13.71 -4.87
C TRP A 32 -14.73 -13.85 -6.33
N ARG A 33 -16.01 -14.16 -6.54
CA ARG A 33 -16.66 -14.13 -7.87
C ARG A 33 -17.87 -13.20 -7.84
N TYR A 34 -18.11 -12.50 -8.94
CA TYR A 34 -19.29 -11.64 -9.10
C TYR A 34 -20.33 -12.34 -9.96
N VAL A 35 -21.46 -12.71 -9.37
CA VAL A 35 -22.54 -13.48 -10.01
C VAL A 35 -23.87 -12.85 -9.68
N SER A 36 -24.68 -12.58 -10.72
CA SER A 36 -26.04 -12.05 -10.59
C SER A 36 -26.16 -10.82 -9.70
N GLY A 37 -25.20 -9.89 -9.81
CA GLY A 37 -25.21 -8.65 -9.02
C GLY A 37 -24.62 -8.74 -7.61
N HIS A 38 -24.08 -9.91 -7.22
CA HIS A 38 -23.56 -10.13 -5.87
C HIS A 38 -22.16 -10.74 -5.87
N TRP A 39 -21.37 -10.35 -4.87
CA TRP A 39 -20.11 -11.01 -4.54
C TRP A 39 -20.39 -12.30 -3.78
N GLN A 40 -19.83 -13.40 -4.27
CA GLN A 40 -19.92 -14.72 -3.63
C GLN A 40 -18.51 -15.28 -3.39
N PRO A 41 -18.28 -15.98 -2.27
CA PRO A 41 -17.03 -16.70 -2.06
C PRO A 41 -16.92 -17.85 -3.07
N GLY A 42 -15.79 -17.93 -3.77
CA GLY A 42 -15.41 -19.06 -4.60
C GLY A 42 -14.65 -20.12 -3.79
N SER A 43 -13.68 -20.79 -4.43
CA SER A 43 -12.78 -21.71 -3.73
C SER A 43 -11.83 -20.95 -2.78
N LYS A 44 -11.45 -21.59 -1.67
CA LYS A 44 -10.26 -21.19 -0.92
C LYS A 44 -9.03 -21.56 -1.75
N GLN A 45 -8.14 -20.60 -1.99
CA GLN A 45 -6.73 -20.77 -2.39
C GLN A 45 -6.29 -19.59 -3.24
N GLU A 46 -5.56 -18.68 -2.61
CA GLU A 46 -4.28 -18.22 -3.16
C GLU A 46 -3.41 -17.86 -1.94
N PRO A 47 -2.20 -18.41 -1.79
CA PRO A 47 -1.28 -17.90 -0.78
C PRO A 47 -1.04 -16.42 -1.05
N PRO A 48 -0.90 -15.58 0.00
CA PRO A 48 -0.65 -14.16 -0.20
C PRO A 48 0.63 -14.00 -1.03
N VAL A 49 0.50 -13.37 -2.20
CA VAL A 49 1.65 -12.96 -3.00
C VAL A 49 2.35 -11.84 -2.22
N SER A 50 3.68 -11.88 -2.13
CA SER A 50 4.46 -10.79 -1.55
C SER A 50 4.07 -9.48 -2.23
N GLN A 51 3.39 -8.60 -1.49
CA GLN A 51 2.96 -7.31 -2.00
C GLN A 51 4.11 -6.31 -1.84
N GLY A 52 4.45 -5.61 -2.92
CA GLY A 52 5.53 -4.63 -2.89
C GLY A 52 5.23 -3.49 -1.91
N LEU A 53 6.20 -3.15 -1.07
CA LEU A 53 6.14 -2.01 -0.17
C LEU A 53 6.38 -0.71 -0.95
N TYR A 54 5.41 0.21 -0.94
CA TYR A 54 5.56 1.51 -1.56
C TYR A 54 6.14 2.52 -0.57
N SER A 55 7.35 3.01 -0.83
CA SER A 55 7.91 4.14 -0.08
C SER A 55 7.46 5.48 -0.68
N HIS A 56 6.94 6.38 0.15
CA HIS A 56 6.55 7.72 -0.31
C HIS A 56 7.80 8.49 -0.83
N PRO A 57 7.75 9.20 -1.98
CA PRO A 57 8.94 9.81 -2.59
C PRO A 57 9.58 10.95 -1.79
N LYS A 58 8.94 11.36 -0.70
CA LYS A 58 9.44 12.39 0.22
C LYS A 58 10.09 11.81 1.47
N SER A 59 10.09 10.49 1.61
CA SER A 59 10.79 9.77 2.68
C SER A 59 12.30 9.72 2.42
N PRO A 60 13.13 9.76 3.48
CA PRO A 60 12.76 10.17 4.84
C PRO A 60 12.53 11.68 4.92
N ASN A 61 11.69 12.14 5.86
CA ASN A 61 11.52 13.55 6.15
C ASN A 61 11.22 13.81 7.63
N TYR A 62 11.38 15.06 8.06
CA TYR A 62 11.05 15.46 9.43
C TYR A 62 9.56 15.32 9.75
N GLY A 63 9.22 15.07 11.02
CA GLY A 63 7.83 15.03 11.46
C GLY A 63 7.07 16.32 11.12
N LYS A 64 7.73 17.49 11.23
CA LYS A 64 7.12 18.78 10.84
C LYS A 64 6.75 18.86 9.35
N TYR A 65 7.51 18.21 8.48
CA TYR A 65 7.18 18.15 7.05
C TYR A 65 5.92 17.32 6.84
N TRP A 66 5.86 16.13 7.44
CA TRP A 66 4.73 15.22 7.28
C TRP A 66 3.42 15.73 7.88
N MET A 67 3.51 16.56 8.92
CA MET A 67 2.34 17.18 9.55
C MET A 67 1.93 18.51 8.87
N SER A 68 2.68 19.02 7.89
CA SER A 68 2.43 20.34 7.29
C SER A 68 1.29 20.36 6.27
N ASP A 69 1.02 19.24 5.59
CA ASP A 69 -0.02 19.13 4.57
C ASP A 69 -0.50 17.66 4.43
N ILE A 70 -1.51 17.43 3.60
CA ILE A 70 -2.03 16.11 3.25
C ILE A 70 -0.98 15.33 2.44
N ILE A 71 -0.67 14.12 2.90
CA ILE A 71 0.17 13.16 2.20
C ILE A 71 -0.67 12.43 1.16
N SER A 72 -0.21 12.38 -0.08
CA SER A 72 -0.94 11.82 -1.22
C SER A 72 -0.21 10.64 -1.86
N PHE A 73 -0.89 9.50 -1.96
CA PHE A 73 -0.38 8.29 -2.61
C PHE A 73 -0.83 8.17 -4.08
N CYS A 74 -0.95 9.31 -4.79
CA CYS A 74 -1.43 9.32 -6.18
C CYS A 74 -0.51 8.57 -7.17
N LYS A 75 0.77 8.37 -6.83
CA LYS A 75 1.75 7.67 -7.66
C LYS A 75 1.77 6.15 -7.46
N VAL A 76 0.96 5.62 -6.53
CA VAL A 76 0.87 4.17 -6.29
C VAL A 76 0.21 3.47 -7.48
N LYS A 77 0.85 2.38 -7.94
CA LYS A 77 0.36 1.51 -9.00
C LYS A 77 0.07 0.13 -8.44
N LEU A 78 -1.03 -0.47 -8.88
CA LEU A 78 -1.38 -1.86 -8.61
C LEU A 78 -1.09 -2.67 -9.89
N THR A 79 -0.51 -3.86 -9.72
CA THR A 79 -0.14 -4.76 -10.83
C THR A 79 -0.58 -6.18 -10.50
N ASN A 80 -1.02 -6.92 -11.52
CA ASN A 80 -1.29 -8.35 -11.46
C ASN A 80 -0.09 -9.19 -11.95
N LYS A 81 1.04 -8.57 -12.29
CA LYS A 81 2.27 -9.27 -12.64
C LYS A 81 2.97 -9.74 -11.38
N THR A 82 3.20 -11.04 -11.28
CA THR A 82 4.05 -11.66 -10.26
C THR A 82 5.49 -11.63 -10.77
N ASN A 83 6.21 -10.54 -10.53
CA ASN A 83 7.65 -10.51 -10.78
C ASN A 83 8.36 -11.39 -9.74
N SER A 84 8.58 -12.66 -10.07
CA SER A 84 9.58 -13.50 -9.42
C SER A 84 10.97 -13.03 -9.84
N SER A 85 11.44 -11.96 -9.21
CA SER A 85 12.84 -11.55 -9.28
C SER A 85 13.23 -11.04 -7.89
N ASP A 86 13.22 -11.96 -6.93
CA ASP A 86 14.31 -12.00 -5.95
C ASP A 86 15.53 -12.51 -6.72
N GLU A 87 16.37 -11.60 -7.21
CA GLU A 87 17.79 -11.84 -7.45
C GLU A 87 18.48 -10.48 -7.67
N ASP A 88 19.55 -10.28 -6.89
CA ASP A 88 20.58 -9.25 -6.96
C ASP A 88 20.28 -7.83 -6.44
N GLN A 89 20.44 -7.68 -5.12
CA GLN A 89 21.32 -6.63 -4.58
C GLN A 89 22.24 -7.23 -3.50
N VAL A 90 23.47 -7.56 -3.90
CA VAL A 90 24.67 -7.63 -3.04
C VAL A 90 25.33 -6.25 -3.05
#